data_AF-A0A4S4D9G7-F1
#
_entry.id   AF-A0A4S4D9G7-F1
#
_cell.length_a   1.000
_cell.length_b   1.000
_cell.length_c   1.000
_cell.angle_alpha   90.00
_cell.angle_beta   90.00
_cell.angle_gamma   90.00
#
_symmetry.space_group_name_H-M   'P 1'
#
loop_
_entity.id
_entity.type
_entity.pdbx_description
1 polymer ?
#
loop_
_entity_poly.entity_id
_entity_poly.type
_entity_poly.pdbx_seq_one_letter_code
_entity_poly.pdbx_strand_id
1 'polypeptide(L)'
;MSVEEKFRIVRSVGEECIQEDELLNLLTKKPEPVCYDGFEPSGRMHIAQRQSKKLSTSLSDNGTALMSFDYDLIIIGAGVGGHRAALHAVKKGLKIAIIEEDVIRGTCVNRGCVPSKALFAQLAMTDKEKHPNNRSIAAVDKVDGDKG
;
A
#
# COMPACT_ATOMS: atom_id res chain seq x y z
N MET A 1 -3.89 7.62 24.89
CA MET A 1 -4.60 8.55 23.98
C MET A 1 -6.08 8.47 24.24
N SER A 2 -6.78 9.60 24.14
CA SER A 2 -8.25 9.66 24.13
C SER A 2 -8.82 9.19 22.78
N VAL A 3 -10.15 9.02 22.70
CA VAL A 3 -10.85 8.65 21.46
C VAL A 3 -10.72 9.77 20.42
N GLU A 4 -10.80 11.02 20.85
CA GLU A 4 -10.68 12.22 20.02
C GLU A 4 -9.25 12.36 19.47
N GLU A 5 -8.24 12.00 20.25
CA GLU A 5 -6.85 11.93 19.77
C GLU A 5 -6.68 10.85 18.69
N LYS A 6 -7.22 9.65 18.90
CA LYS A 6 -7.20 8.59 17.88
C LYS A 6 -7.88 9.06 16.60
N PHE A 7 -9.10 9.58 16.70
CA PHE A 7 -9.87 10.11 15.56
C PHE A 7 -9.11 11.18 14.78
N ARG A 8 -8.47 12.16 15.46
CA ARG A 8 -7.66 13.18 14.80
C ARG A 8 -6.48 12.59 14.03
N ILE A 9 -5.78 11.61 14.61
CA ILE A 9 -4.64 10.96 13.92
C ILE A 9 -5.13 10.14 12.73
N VAL A 10 -6.15 9.30 12.93
CA VAL A 10 -6.78 8.48 11.86
C VAL A 10 -7.22 9.38 10.69
N ARG A 11 -7.91 10.49 10.97
CA ARG A 11 -8.34 11.43 9.93
C ARG A 11 -7.17 12.10 9.23
N SER A 12 -6.10 12.48 9.95
CA SER A 12 -4.90 13.06 9.31
C SER A 12 -4.16 12.10 8.38
N VAL A 13 -4.30 10.77 8.58
CA VAL A 13 -3.79 9.75 7.66
C VAL A 13 -4.76 9.54 6.48
N GLY A 14 -6.07 9.63 6.71
CA GLY A 14 -7.11 9.51 5.67
C GLY A 14 -7.20 10.72 4.73
N GLU A 15 -6.85 11.93 5.18
CA GLU A 15 -6.82 13.12 4.31
C GLU A 15 -5.76 13.00 3.18
N GLU A 16 -4.73 12.15 3.32
CA GLU A 16 -3.79 11.80 2.23
C GLU A 16 -4.33 10.70 1.29
N CYS A 17 -5.38 9.96 1.67
CA CYS A 17 -5.82 8.74 0.99
C CYS A 17 -7.30 8.41 1.26
N ILE A 18 -8.20 8.67 0.27
CA ILE A 18 -9.38 7.86 -0.15
C ILE A 18 -10.37 8.73 -0.95
N GLN A 19 -10.92 8.19 -2.05
CA GLN A 19 -12.27 8.53 -2.53
C GLN A 19 -13.21 7.35 -2.24
N GLU A 20 -14.43 7.63 -1.77
CA GLU A 20 -15.40 6.61 -1.33
C GLU A 20 -15.75 5.60 -2.46
N ASP A 21 -15.75 6.08 -3.69
CA ASP A 21 -16.00 5.28 -4.91
C ASP A 21 -14.94 4.19 -5.13
N GLU A 22 -13.67 4.46 -4.80
CA GLU A 22 -12.56 3.52 -4.99
C GLU A 22 -12.66 2.33 -4.03
N LEU A 23 -13.10 2.60 -2.79
CA LEU A 23 -13.35 1.58 -1.77
C LEU A 23 -14.45 0.61 -2.22
N LEU A 24 -15.60 1.13 -2.65
CA LEU A 24 -16.71 0.31 -3.12
C LEU A 24 -16.30 -0.53 -4.34
N ASN A 25 -15.55 0.05 -5.28
CA ASN A 25 -15.08 -0.60 -6.49
C ASN A 25 -14.11 -1.76 -6.20
N LEU A 26 -13.19 -1.60 -5.24
CA LEU A 26 -12.24 -2.65 -4.82
C LEU A 26 -12.97 -3.83 -4.16
N LEU A 27 -13.86 -3.56 -3.19
CA LEU A 27 -14.64 -4.61 -2.52
C LEU A 27 -15.57 -5.34 -3.49
N THR A 28 -16.11 -4.65 -4.50
CA THR A 28 -16.96 -5.27 -5.54
C THR A 28 -16.16 -6.20 -6.46
N LYS A 29 -14.93 -5.82 -6.83
CA LYS A 29 -14.09 -6.61 -7.75
C LYS A 29 -13.48 -7.84 -7.11
N LYS A 30 -13.26 -7.85 -5.78
CA LYS A 30 -12.65 -8.97 -5.08
C LYS A 30 -13.34 -9.30 -3.75
N PRO A 31 -14.26 -10.29 -3.73
CA PRO A 31 -14.99 -10.67 -2.51
C PRO A 31 -14.12 -11.39 -1.46
N GLU A 32 -12.93 -11.87 -1.83
CA GLU A 32 -11.94 -12.45 -0.91
C GLU A 32 -10.61 -11.67 -1.00
N PRO A 33 -10.53 -10.47 -0.39
CA PRO A 33 -9.29 -9.70 -0.34
C PRO A 33 -8.33 -10.27 0.71
N VAL A 34 -7.03 -9.97 0.60
CA VAL A 34 -6.01 -10.41 1.56
C VAL A 34 -5.84 -9.36 2.65
N CYS A 35 -6.14 -9.73 3.89
CA CYS A 35 -5.91 -8.88 5.05
C CYS A 35 -4.55 -9.21 5.69
N TYR A 36 -3.78 -8.17 6.00
CA TYR A 36 -2.58 -8.21 6.83
C TYR A 36 -2.90 -7.47 8.14
N ASP A 37 -2.76 -8.15 9.28
CA ASP A 37 -2.79 -7.49 10.58
C ASP A 37 -1.38 -7.09 11.04
N GLY A 38 -1.28 -5.99 11.78
CA GLY A 38 -0.06 -5.63 12.47
C GLY A 38 1.05 -5.11 11.56
N PHE A 39 1.43 -3.86 11.78
CA PHE A 39 2.62 -3.28 11.17
C PHE A 39 3.53 -2.81 12.29
N GLU A 40 4.77 -3.29 12.32
CA GLU A 40 5.65 -3.05 13.47
C GLU A 40 6.27 -1.63 13.43
N PRO A 41 6.66 -1.07 14.60
CA PRO A 41 7.47 0.15 14.68
C PRO A 41 8.79 0.06 13.90
N SER A 42 9.28 -1.16 13.64
CA SER A 42 10.47 -1.45 12.82
C SER A 42 10.30 -1.16 11.32
N GLY A 43 9.11 -0.77 10.86
CA GLY A 43 8.81 -0.60 9.44
C GLY A 43 8.54 -1.92 8.71
N ARG A 44 8.63 -3.05 9.41
CA ARG A 44 8.33 -4.37 8.87
C ARG A 44 6.82 -4.55 8.87
N MET A 45 6.27 -4.83 7.70
CA MET A 45 4.94 -5.39 7.61
C MET A 45 5.03 -6.79 8.20
N HIS A 46 4.46 -6.98 9.39
CA HIS A 46 4.34 -8.32 9.93
C HIS A 46 3.27 -8.97 9.06
N ILE A 47 3.66 -10.03 8.34
CA ILE A 47 2.68 -10.98 7.84
C ILE A 47 2.30 -11.82 9.06
N ALA A 48 1.67 -11.17 10.05
CA ALA A 48 0.81 -11.86 10.98
C ALA A 48 -0.15 -12.67 10.10
N GLN A 49 -0.14 -13.97 10.38
CA GLN A 49 -0.34 -15.04 9.41
C GLN A 49 -1.43 -14.68 8.42
N ARG A 50 -1.17 -14.81 7.10
CA ARG A 50 -2.12 -14.53 6.00
C ARG A 50 -3.48 -15.15 6.30
N GLN A 51 -4.32 -14.41 7.01
CA GLN A 51 -5.60 -14.94 7.46
C GLN A 51 -6.54 -14.71 6.30
N SER A 52 -6.57 -15.71 5.41
CA SER A 52 -7.78 -16.13 4.72
C SER A 52 -8.81 -16.72 5.70
N LYS A 53 -8.92 -16.14 6.92
CA LYS A 53 -10.23 -15.80 7.40
C LYS A 53 -10.83 -14.97 6.27
N LYS A 54 -11.79 -15.57 5.57
CA LYS A 54 -12.91 -14.81 5.00
C LYS A 54 -13.24 -13.70 6.00
N LEU A 55 -13.62 -12.52 5.53
CA LEU A 55 -14.29 -11.57 6.41
C LEU A 55 -15.62 -12.23 6.80
N SER A 56 -15.56 -13.12 7.79
CA SER A 56 -16.70 -13.72 8.42
C SER A 56 -17.30 -12.61 9.24
N THR A 57 -18.14 -11.84 8.55
CA THR A 57 -19.53 -11.67 8.92
C THR A 57 -20.08 -12.97 9.53
N SER A 58 -19.67 -13.24 10.77
CA SER A 58 -20.57 -13.89 11.69
C SER A 58 -21.83 -13.00 11.77
N LEU A 59 -23.00 -13.56 12.10
CA LEU A 59 -24.28 -12.86 12.17
C LEU A 59 -24.85 -12.96 13.60
N SER A 60 -25.30 -11.84 14.19
CA SER A 60 -25.86 -11.66 15.53
C SER A 60 -26.84 -10.48 15.46
N ASP A 61 -28.14 -10.61 15.69
CA ASP A 61 -28.94 -11.82 15.92
C ASP A 61 -30.14 -12.03 14.95
N ASN A 62 -30.71 -11.07 14.21
CA ASN A 62 -30.34 -9.70 13.83
C ASN A 62 -29.06 -9.53 12.96
N GLY A 63 -28.50 -10.61 12.40
CA GLY A 63 -27.75 -10.54 11.14
C GLY A 63 -26.29 -10.04 11.16
N THR A 64 -25.74 -9.57 12.29
CA THR A 64 -24.40 -8.94 12.33
C THR A 64 -23.58 -9.28 13.60
N ALA A 65 -22.81 -10.37 13.61
CA ALA A 65 -21.95 -10.72 14.72
C ALA A 65 -20.56 -10.17 14.50
N LEU A 66 -20.15 -9.41 15.52
CA LEU A 66 -18.89 -8.73 15.57
C LEU A 66 -17.77 -9.76 15.74
N MET A 67 -17.12 -10.07 14.62
CA MET A 67 -15.74 -10.48 14.65
C MET A 67 -14.92 -9.22 14.99
N SER A 68 -14.82 -8.92 16.29
CA SER A 68 -14.15 -7.72 16.78
C SER A 68 -12.65 -7.83 16.53
N PHE A 69 -12.13 -6.94 15.70
CA PHE A 69 -10.70 -6.75 15.51
C PHE A 69 -10.29 -5.41 16.12
N ASP A 70 -9.31 -5.44 17.03
CA ASP A 70 -8.82 -4.25 17.73
C ASP A 70 -7.84 -3.42 16.84
N TYR A 71 -8.35 -2.80 15.78
CA TYR A 71 -7.58 -1.84 14.97
C TYR A 71 -8.10 -0.41 15.16
N ASP A 72 -7.19 0.55 15.12
CA ASP A 72 -7.50 1.98 15.13
C ASP A 72 -7.70 2.54 13.71
N LEU A 73 -7.12 1.89 12.69
CA LEU A 73 -7.20 2.29 11.27
C LEU A 73 -7.17 1.05 10.35
N ILE A 74 -7.97 1.10 9.28
CA ILE A 74 -7.89 0.17 8.16
C ILE A 74 -7.36 0.93 6.94
N ILE A 75 -6.37 0.35 6.25
CA ILE A 75 -5.76 0.89 5.03
C ILE A 75 -6.08 -0.08 3.90
N ILE A 76 -6.38 0.46 2.71
CA ILE A 76 -6.82 -0.34 1.57
C ILE A 76 -5.87 -0.06 0.40
N GLY A 77 -5.25 -1.12 -0.11
CA GLY A 77 -4.05 -1.10 -0.95
C GLY A 77 -2.76 -1.06 -0.13
N ALA A 78 -1.85 -2.00 -0.37
CA ALA A 78 -0.49 -2.04 0.16
C ALA A 78 0.54 -1.47 -0.85
N GLY A 79 0.08 -0.61 -1.77
CA GLY A 79 0.89 0.15 -2.71
C GLY A 79 1.73 1.25 -2.06
N VAL A 80 2.42 2.06 -2.86
CA VAL A 80 3.32 3.13 -2.36
C VAL A 80 2.61 4.17 -1.46
N GLY A 81 1.34 4.47 -1.72
CA GLY A 81 0.50 5.34 -0.87
C GLY A 81 0.15 4.66 0.47
N GLY A 82 -0.58 3.54 0.41
CA GLY A 82 -0.98 2.79 1.60
C GLY A 82 0.19 2.32 2.48
N HIS A 83 1.35 2.01 1.89
CA HIS A 83 2.57 1.71 2.66
C HIS A 83 3.10 2.93 3.43
N ARG A 84 3.03 4.14 2.85
CA ARG A 84 3.36 5.39 3.56
C ARG A 84 2.36 5.71 4.66
N ALA A 85 1.07 5.55 4.38
CA ALA A 85 0.00 5.71 5.37
C ALA A 85 0.17 4.74 6.56
N ALA A 86 0.51 3.47 6.28
CA ALA A 86 0.80 2.46 7.29
C ALA A 86 1.99 2.84 8.17
N LEU A 87 3.12 3.21 7.54
CA LEU A 87 4.31 3.71 8.23
C LEU A 87 4.01 4.93 9.11
N HIS A 88 3.14 5.85 8.65
CA HIS A 88 2.76 7.03 9.43
C HIS A 88 1.91 6.64 10.63
N ALA A 89 0.83 5.87 10.43
CA ALA A 89 -0.08 5.45 11.48
C ALA A 89 0.63 4.70 12.62
N VAL A 90 1.58 3.82 12.28
CA VAL A 90 2.34 3.03 13.25
C VAL A 90 3.34 3.88 14.03
N LYS A 91 3.98 4.87 13.39
CA LYS A 91 4.80 5.88 14.09
C LYS A 91 3.99 6.73 15.07
N LYS A 92 2.67 6.79 14.91
CA LYS A 92 1.72 7.42 15.84
C LYS A 92 1.15 6.45 16.87
N GLY A 93 1.61 5.20 16.90
CA GLY A 93 1.19 4.18 17.86
C GLY A 93 -0.16 3.54 17.58
N LEU A 94 -0.71 3.70 16.37
CA LEU A 94 -1.98 3.09 15.97
C LEU A 94 -1.79 1.60 15.62
N LYS A 95 -2.73 0.76 16.07
CA LYS A 95 -2.90 -0.59 15.51
C LYS A 95 -3.59 -0.48 14.17
N ILE A 96 -3.03 -1.13 13.14
CA ILE A 96 -3.58 -1.06 11.78
C ILE A 96 -3.83 -2.43 11.17
N ALA A 97 -4.81 -2.49 10.27
CA ALA A 97 -4.95 -3.57 9.28
C ALA A 97 -4.77 -3.00 7.88
N ILE A 98 -4.19 -3.80 6.98
CA ILE A 98 -4.04 -3.45 5.56
C ILE A 98 -4.77 -4.52 4.74
N ILE A 99 -5.68 -4.08 3.87
CA ILE A 99 -6.40 -4.94 2.92
C ILE A 99 -5.79 -4.72 1.54
N GLU A 100 -5.34 -5.78 0.88
CA GLU A 100 -4.73 -5.74 -0.45
C GLU A 100 -5.32 -6.85 -1.33
N GLU A 101 -5.50 -6.58 -2.61
CA GLU A 101 -5.99 -7.57 -3.56
C GLU A 101 -4.87 -8.40 -4.19
N ASP A 102 -3.67 -7.86 -4.34
CA ASP A 102 -2.59 -8.42 -5.16
C ASP A 102 -1.25 -8.46 -4.40
N VAL A 103 -0.12 -8.34 -5.10
CA VAL A 103 1.22 -8.33 -4.51
C VAL A 103 1.49 -6.99 -3.78
N ILE A 104 1.88 -7.10 -2.51
CA ILE A 104 2.37 -6.01 -1.64
C ILE A 104 3.36 -5.11 -2.39
N ARG A 105 3.36 -3.80 -2.10
CA ARG A 105 4.04 -2.71 -2.82
C ARG A 105 3.32 -2.24 -4.10
N GLY A 106 2.30 -2.97 -4.54
CA GLY A 106 1.39 -2.55 -5.61
C GLY A 106 2.06 -2.33 -6.98
N THR A 107 1.32 -1.70 -7.88
CA THR A 107 1.68 -1.62 -9.32
C THR A 107 3.04 -0.99 -9.57
N CYS A 108 3.36 0.15 -8.95
CA CYS A 108 4.59 0.90 -9.24
C CYS A 108 5.87 0.05 -9.07
N VAL A 109 5.92 -0.78 -8.02
CA VAL A 109 7.08 -1.63 -7.73
C VAL A 109 7.02 -2.96 -8.48
N ASN A 110 5.84 -3.58 -8.59
CA ASN A 110 5.73 -4.94 -9.12
C ASN A 110 5.59 -5.00 -10.65
N ARG A 111 4.91 -4.02 -11.28
CA ARG A 111 4.56 -4.05 -12.71
C ARG A 111 4.54 -2.65 -13.37
N GLY A 112 5.24 -1.68 -12.79
CA GLY A 112 5.12 -0.26 -13.14
C GLY A 112 6.48 0.42 -13.34
N CYS A 113 6.62 1.63 -12.84
CA CYS A 113 7.79 2.48 -13.10
C CYS A 113 9.12 1.85 -12.66
N VAL A 114 9.16 1.06 -11.59
CA VAL A 114 10.41 0.45 -11.08
C VAL A 114 10.98 -0.59 -12.05
N PRO A 115 10.27 -1.68 -12.43
CA PRO A 115 10.79 -2.65 -13.39
C PRO A 115 11.03 -2.03 -14.78
N SER A 116 10.19 -1.09 -15.21
CA SER A 116 10.40 -0.38 -16.48
C SER A 116 11.69 0.45 -16.48
N LYS A 117 11.96 1.25 -15.44
CA LYS A 117 13.21 2.02 -15.31
C LYS A 117 14.44 1.08 -15.29
N ALA A 118 14.37 -0.04 -14.57
CA ALA A 118 15.45 -1.02 -14.54
C ALA A 118 15.73 -1.65 -15.93
N LEU A 119 14.69 -2.01 -16.68
CA LEU A 119 14.83 -2.54 -18.03
C LEU A 119 15.42 -1.50 -19.00
N PHE A 120 14.95 -0.25 -18.97
CA PHE A 120 15.52 0.81 -19.81
C PHE A 120 16.99 1.10 -19.46
N ALA A 121 17.37 1.06 -18.19
CA ALA A 121 18.77 1.19 -17.78
C ALA A 121 19.64 0.06 -18.34
N GLN A 122 19.19 -1.20 -18.25
CA GLN A 122 19.90 -2.36 -18.80
C GLN A 122 20.10 -2.23 -20.32
N LEU A 123 19.05 -1.85 -21.06
CA LEU A 123 19.12 -1.63 -22.51
C LEU A 123 20.08 -0.49 -22.88
N ALA A 124 20.06 0.61 -22.13
CA ALA A 124 20.99 1.73 -22.33
C ALA A 124 22.45 1.35 -22.02
N MET A 125 22.71 0.45 -21.07
CA MET A 125 24.05 -0.09 -20.83
C MET A 125 24.51 -0.96 -22.02
N THR A 126 23.68 -1.88 -22.48
CA THR A 126 24.00 -2.75 -23.64
C THR A 126 24.21 -1.96 -24.94
N ASP A 127 23.46 -0.87 -25.16
CA ASP A 127 23.66 0.00 -26.33
C ASP A 127 24.98 0.78 -26.22
N LYS A 128 25.36 1.30 -25.04
CA LYS A 128 26.68 1.94 -24.83
C LYS A 128 27.85 0.99 -25.10
N GLU A 129 27.75 -0.27 -24.70
CA GLU A 129 28.80 -1.28 -24.97
C GLU A 129 28.95 -1.55 -26.48
N LYS A 130 27.84 -1.66 -27.21
CA LYS A 130 27.84 -1.93 -28.65
C LYS A 130 28.17 -0.70 -29.50
N HIS A 131 27.72 0.48 -29.06
CA HIS A 131 27.75 1.72 -29.81
C HIS A 131 28.29 2.88 -28.94
N PRO A 132 29.58 2.84 -28.53
CA PRO A 132 30.14 3.74 -27.51
C PRO A 132 30.12 5.23 -27.88
N ASN A 133 29.98 5.55 -29.18
CA ASN A 133 29.93 6.92 -29.69
C ASN A 133 28.49 7.46 -29.84
N ASN A 134 27.46 6.64 -29.60
CA ASN A 134 26.05 7.01 -29.74
C ASN A 134 25.56 7.79 -28.51
N ARG A 135 25.53 9.13 -28.58
CA ARG A 135 25.13 10.00 -27.47
C ARG A 135 23.61 10.09 -27.23
N SER A 136 22.79 9.35 -27.97
CA SER A 136 21.34 9.53 -28.05
C SER A 136 20.54 9.13 -26.80
N ILE A 137 21.14 8.36 -25.88
CA ILE A 137 20.47 7.70 -24.74
C ILE A 137 20.58 8.45 -23.40
N ALA A 138 20.88 9.75 -23.42
CA ALA A 138 21.02 10.59 -22.22
C ALA A 138 19.69 11.00 -21.53
N ALA A 139 18.63 10.20 -21.68
CA ALA A 139 17.24 10.62 -21.40
C ALA A 139 16.56 9.95 -20.18
N VAL A 140 17.21 9.00 -19.50
CA VAL A 140 16.56 8.24 -18.40
C VAL A 140 16.70 8.92 -17.03
N ASP A 141 17.78 9.69 -16.80
CA ASP A 141 18.11 10.24 -15.47
C ASP A 141 17.42 11.58 -15.12
N LYS A 142 16.65 12.18 -16.04
CA LYS A 142 16.15 13.57 -15.91
C LYS A 142 14.71 13.73 -15.37
N VAL A 143 14.05 12.67 -14.92
CA VAL A 143 12.61 12.72 -14.53
C VAL A 143 12.39 12.82 -13.01
N ASP A 144 13.37 12.48 -12.17
CA ASP A 144 13.21 12.50 -10.70
C ASP A 144 13.96 13.67 -10.01
N GLY A 145 14.38 14.69 -10.78
CA GLY A 145 15.33 15.73 -10.35
C GLY A 145 14.75 17.13 -10.08
N ASP A 146 13.43 17.33 -10.08
CA ASP A 146 12.82 18.62 -9.73
C ASP A 146 11.48 18.45 -9.00
N LYS A 147 11.54 18.54 -7.67
CA LYS A 147 10.43 18.91 -6.77
C LYS A 147 11.03 19.64 -5.57
N GLY A 148 11.11 20.96 -5.68
CA GLY A 148 11.28 21.86 -4.53
C GLY A 148 10.05 21.89 -3.62
#